data_AF-A0A419EZN9-F1
#
_entry.id   AF-A0A419EZN9-F1
#
_cell.length_a   1.000
_cell.length_b   1.000
_cell.length_c   1.000
_cell.angle_alpha   90.00
_cell.angle_beta   90.00
_cell.angle_gamma   90.00
#
_symmetry.space_group_name_H-M   'P 1'
#
loop_
_entity.id
_entity.type
_entity.pdbx_description
1 polymer ?
#
loop_
_entity_poly.entity_id
_entity_poly.type
_entity_poly.pdbx_seq_one_letter_code
_entity_poly.pdbx_strand_id
1 'polypeptide(L)'
;MKKSMPINSLIFIGIGLCAFLFKTLYKGPFLDFFLSYWGNFWVSFTVYFIIGISNQYWRQNDFITALCAIVILESFEITDGYWGIFTNVYDPLDLVFNIWGVIVAITMEIVLSVVGTVMQEKVIHSVADKH
;
A
#
# COMPACT_ATOMS: atom_id res chain seq x y z
N MET A 1 4.11 -20.37 3.68
CA MET A 1 3.90 -20.02 2.25
C MET A 1 5.06 -19.14 1.80
N LYS A 2 5.76 -19.50 0.72
CA LYS A 2 6.85 -18.67 0.19
C LYS A 2 6.22 -17.54 -0.61
N LYS A 3 6.15 -16.32 -0.03
CA LYS A 3 5.52 -15.15 -0.67
C LYS A 3 6.16 -14.90 -2.04
N SER A 4 5.37 -14.99 -3.11
CA SER A 4 5.84 -14.88 -4.48
C SER A 4 6.03 -13.42 -4.89
N MET A 5 7.32 -13.08 -5.04
CA MET A 5 7.94 -12.06 -5.89
C MET A 5 7.80 -10.56 -5.54
N PRO A 6 8.94 -9.85 -5.38
CA PRO A 6 8.99 -8.40 -5.19
C PRO A 6 8.41 -7.60 -6.37
N ILE A 7 8.19 -8.24 -7.53
CA ILE A 7 7.67 -7.58 -8.74
C ILE A 7 6.27 -6.98 -8.54
N ASN A 8 5.37 -7.68 -7.83
CA ASN A 8 4.01 -7.20 -7.59
C ASN A 8 4.02 -5.97 -6.68
N SER A 9 4.84 -6.01 -5.63
CA SER A 9 5.06 -4.87 -4.74
C SER A 9 5.62 -3.66 -5.51
N LEU A 10 6.57 -3.88 -6.44
CA LEU A 10 7.08 -2.81 -7.32
C LEU A 10 6.00 -2.23 -8.23
N ILE A 11 5.12 -3.07 -8.79
CA ILE A 11 4.00 -2.61 -9.61
C ILE A 11 3.06 -1.72 -8.78
N PHE A 12 2.71 -2.15 -7.56
CA PHE A 12 1.84 -1.34 -6.69
C PHE A 12 2.50 -0.06 -6.22
N ILE A 13 3.80 -0.08 -5.95
CA ILE A 13 4.56 1.14 -5.67
C ILE A 13 4.45 2.09 -6.87
N GLY A 14 4.65 1.58 -8.09
CA GLY A 14 4.49 2.37 -9.31
C GLY A 14 3.08 2.94 -9.45
N ILE A 15 2.04 2.14 -9.22
CA ILE A 15 0.63 2.58 -9.27
C ILE A 15 0.39 3.68 -8.24
N GLY A 16 0.81 3.48 -7.00
CA GLY A 16 0.61 4.44 -5.91
C GLY A 16 1.33 5.77 -6.17
N LEU A 17 2.58 5.72 -6.64
CA LEU A 17 3.34 6.92 -7.02
C LEU A 17 2.69 7.66 -8.18
N CYS A 18 2.29 6.95 -9.24
CA CYS A 18 1.60 7.55 -10.38
C CYS A 18 0.29 8.20 -9.93
N ALA A 19 -0.54 7.50 -9.15
CA ALA A 19 -1.81 8.03 -8.67
C ALA A 19 -1.62 9.25 -7.75
N PHE A 20 -0.59 9.23 -6.89
CA PHE A 20 -0.22 10.37 -6.07
C PHE A 20 0.17 11.60 -6.90
N LEU A 21 1.03 11.41 -7.93
CA LEU A 21 1.47 12.51 -8.80
C LEU A 21 0.32 13.08 -9.63
N PHE A 22 -0.54 12.19 -10.16
CA PHE A 22 -1.67 12.57 -11.01
C PHE A 22 -2.86 13.16 -10.24
N LYS A 23 -2.88 13.12 -8.90
CA LYS A 23 -3.97 13.72 -8.10
C LYS A 23 -4.19 15.20 -8.44
N THR A 24 -3.11 15.92 -8.78
CA THR A 24 -3.13 17.34 -9.16
C THR A 24 -3.85 17.63 -10.48
N LEU A 25 -4.07 16.61 -11.32
CA LEU A 25 -4.83 16.74 -12.56
C LEU A 25 -6.34 16.61 -12.34
N TYR A 26 -6.77 16.23 -11.15
CA TYR A 26 -8.19 16.13 -10.82
C TYR A 26 -8.83 17.53 -10.86
N LYS A 27 -9.96 17.65 -11.57
CA LYS A 27 -10.76 18.88 -11.67
C LYS A 27 -12.25 18.63 -11.42
N GLY A 28 -12.57 17.51 -10.79
CA GLY A 28 -13.93 17.03 -10.57
C GLY A 28 -14.61 17.65 -9.35
N PRO A 29 -15.84 17.19 -9.02
CA PRO A 29 -16.51 17.57 -7.79
C PRO A 29 -15.69 17.11 -6.57
N PHE A 30 -15.82 17.81 -5.44
CA PHE A 30 -15.04 17.53 -4.21
C PHE A 30 -13.52 17.66 -4.40
N LEU A 31 -13.09 18.59 -5.26
CA LEU A 31 -11.69 18.84 -5.58
C LEU A 31 -10.82 19.03 -4.33
N ASP A 32 -11.24 19.87 -3.40
CA ASP A 32 -10.48 20.17 -2.18
C ASP A 32 -10.28 18.91 -1.32
N PHE A 33 -11.31 18.07 -1.23
CA PHE A 33 -11.23 16.79 -0.52
C PHE A 33 -10.23 15.83 -1.19
N PHE A 34 -10.30 15.68 -2.51
CA PHE A 34 -9.37 14.83 -3.25
C PHE A 34 -7.92 15.33 -3.17
N LEU A 35 -7.71 16.63 -3.28
CA LEU A 35 -6.34 17.17 -3.22
C LEU A 35 -5.73 17.04 -1.82
N SER A 36 -6.55 17.21 -0.77
CA SER A 36 -6.13 17.15 0.63
C SER A 36 -5.84 15.71 1.06
N TYR A 37 -6.82 14.80 0.94
CA TYR A 37 -6.74 13.49 1.59
C TYR A 37 -6.24 12.35 0.71
N TRP A 38 -6.47 12.44 -0.60
CA TRP A 38 -6.11 11.35 -1.52
C TRP A 38 -4.60 11.15 -1.61
N GLY A 39 -3.82 12.20 -1.29
CA GLY A 39 -2.38 12.09 -1.15
C GLY A 39 -1.97 11.08 -0.09
N ASN A 40 -2.52 11.22 1.12
CA ASN A 40 -2.21 10.37 2.27
C ASN A 40 -2.63 8.93 2.04
N PHE A 41 -3.78 8.72 1.38
CA PHE A 41 -4.18 7.39 0.91
C PHE A 41 -3.14 6.72 0.01
N TRP A 42 -2.67 7.40 -1.04
CA TRP A 42 -1.71 6.79 -1.97
C TRP A 42 -0.30 6.65 -1.41
N VAL A 43 0.13 7.60 -0.57
CA VAL A 43 1.41 7.53 0.13
C VAL A 43 1.40 6.33 1.09
N SER A 44 0.38 6.20 1.91
CA SER A 44 0.27 5.10 2.87
C SER A 44 0.18 3.72 2.21
N PHE A 45 -0.60 3.62 1.13
CA PHE A 45 -0.64 2.43 0.27
C PHE A 45 0.76 2.07 -0.26
N THR A 46 1.51 3.06 -0.75
CA THR A 46 2.86 2.88 -1.30
C THR A 46 3.86 2.46 -0.22
N VAL A 47 3.82 3.11 0.95
CA VAL A 47 4.72 2.85 2.08
C VAL A 47 4.59 1.41 2.58
N TYR A 48 3.37 0.86 2.63
CA TYR A 48 3.16 -0.55 2.97
C TYR A 48 4.00 -1.50 2.10
N PHE A 49 3.95 -1.32 0.77
CA PHE A 49 4.71 -2.17 -0.15
C PHE A 49 6.23 -1.92 -0.09
N ILE A 50 6.67 -0.68 0.17
CA ILE A 50 8.09 -0.36 0.38
C ILE A 50 8.63 -1.12 1.59
N ILE A 51 7.91 -1.09 2.72
CA ILE A 51 8.29 -1.79 3.94
C ILE A 51 8.34 -3.31 3.69
N GLY A 52 7.34 -3.85 2.98
CA GLY A 52 7.30 -5.26 2.59
C GLY A 52 8.46 -5.72 1.70
N ILE A 53 9.09 -4.82 0.93
CA ILE A 53 10.31 -5.11 0.16
C ILE A 53 11.56 -5.02 1.03
N SER A 54 11.60 -4.06 1.96
CA SER A 54 12.81 -3.69 2.72
C SER A 54 13.38 -4.82 3.58
N ASN A 55 12.55 -5.75 4.07
CA ASN A 55 13.00 -6.80 4.97
C ASN A 55 12.24 -8.12 4.73
N GLN A 56 12.99 -9.22 4.54
CA GLN A 56 12.42 -10.56 4.34
C GLN A 56 11.63 -11.07 5.55
N TYR A 57 11.95 -10.62 6.77
CA TYR A 57 11.20 -10.97 7.99
C TYR A 57 9.87 -10.24 8.05
N TRP A 58 9.84 -8.95 7.73
CA TRP A 58 8.60 -8.16 7.71
C TRP A 58 7.68 -8.61 6.59
N ARG A 59 8.25 -8.95 5.43
CA ARG A 59 7.52 -9.54 4.30
C ARG A 59 6.71 -10.80 4.68
N GLN A 60 7.18 -11.58 5.65
CA GLN A 60 6.50 -12.82 6.08
C GLN A 60 5.36 -12.57 7.07
N ASN A 61 5.24 -11.36 7.61
CA ASN A 61 4.22 -11.01 8.58
C ASN A 61 3.55 -9.68 8.19
N ASP A 62 2.40 -9.80 7.53
CA ASP A 62 1.61 -8.66 7.04
C ASP A 62 1.18 -7.73 8.18
N PHE A 63 0.96 -8.28 9.40
CA PHE A 63 0.65 -7.48 10.57
C PHE A 63 1.82 -6.58 11.00
N ILE A 64 3.05 -7.11 11.00
CA ILE A 64 4.25 -6.30 11.32
C ILE A 64 4.45 -5.24 10.25
N THR A 65 4.28 -5.60 8.97
CA THR A 65 4.41 -4.63 7.85
C THR A 65 3.38 -3.51 7.97
N ALA A 66 2.11 -3.85 8.23
CA ALA A 66 1.03 -2.88 8.43
C ALA A 66 1.29 -1.98 9.65
N LEU A 67 1.71 -2.58 10.77
CA LEU A 67 2.00 -1.82 12.00
C LEU A 67 3.16 -0.84 11.77
N CYS A 68 4.23 -1.28 11.11
CA CYS A 68 5.34 -0.39 10.76
C CYS A 68 4.89 0.75 9.83
N ALA A 69 4.08 0.44 8.82
CA ALA A 69 3.54 1.45 7.90
C ALA A 69 2.72 2.51 8.67
N ILE A 70 1.75 2.06 9.47
CA ILE A 70 0.90 2.93 10.28
C ILE A 70 1.75 3.76 11.23
N VAL A 71 2.67 3.15 11.99
CA VAL A 71 3.52 3.90 12.93
C VAL A 71 4.33 4.99 12.21
N ILE A 72 4.93 4.69 11.06
CA ILE A 72 5.70 5.66 10.28
C ILE A 72 4.80 6.83 9.84
N LEU A 73 3.66 6.54 9.23
CA LEU A 73 2.75 7.56 8.68
C LEU A 73 2.09 8.39 9.78
N GLU A 74 1.54 7.76 10.80
CA GLU A 74 0.89 8.45 11.92
C GLU A 74 1.90 9.28 12.70
N SER A 75 3.15 8.79 12.88
CA SER A 75 4.20 9.59 13.51
C SER A 75 4.56 10.82 12.68
N PHE A 76 4.55 10.71 11.35
CA PHE A 76 4.76 11.85 10.45
C PHE A 76 3.65 12.89 10.61
N GLU A 77 2.39 12.47 10.66
CA GLU A 77 1.24 13.37 10.88
C GLU A 77 1.28 14.05 12.25
N ILE A 78 1.46 13.27 13.32
CA ILE A 78 1.39 13.76 14.71
C ILE A 78 2.55 14.72 15.05
N THR A 79 3.67 14.60 14.34
CA THR A 79 4.87 15.42 14.59
C THR A 79 4.98 16.61 13.64
N ASP A 80 3.92 16.97 12.92
CA ASP A 80 3.94 18.02 11.90
C ASP A 80 5.08 17.80 10.91
N GLY A 81 5.22 16.59 10.37
CA GLY A 81 6.26 16.23 9.41
C GLY A 81 7.63 15.96 10.03
N TYR A 82 7.69 15.14 11.08
CA TYR A 82 8.90 14.84 11.86
C TYR A 82 9.52 16.08 12.51
N TRP A 83 8.80 16.67 13.46
CA TRP A 83 9.23 17.86 14.22
C TRP A 83 9.41 19.10 13.34
N GLY A 84 8.58 19.26 12.32
CA GLY A 84 8.65 20.39 11.38
C GLY A 84 9.80 20.32 10.38
N ILE A 85 10.51 19.19 10.26
CA ILE A 85 11.49 18.97 9.19
C ILE A 85 10.81 19.05 7.81
N PHE A 86 9.59 18.51 7.73
CA PHE A 86 8.66 18.68 6.62
C PHE A 86 7.50 19.55 7.07
N THR A 87 7.00 20.41 6.19
CA THR A 87 5.78 21.18 6.49
C THR A 87 4.57 20.28 6.27
N ASN A 88 4.03 19.72 7.34
CA ASN A 88 2.73 19.06 7.32
C ASN A 88 1.79 19.74 8.33
N VAL A 89 0.54 19.93 7.96
CA VAL A 89 -0.48 20.51 8.84
C VAL A 89 -1.29 19.36 9.39
N TYR A 90 -1.27 19.17 10.71
CA TYR A 90 -2.06 18.12 11.33
C TYR A 90 -3.57 18.25 11.02
N ASP A 91 -4.12 17.24 10.34
CA ASP A 91 -5.56 17.03 10.14
C ASP A 91 -5.93 15.62 10.63
N PRO A 92 -6.85 15.46 11.60
CA PRO A 92 -7.29 14.14 12.07
C PRO A 92 -7.83 13.21 10.98
N LEU A 93 -8.35 13.75 9.88
CA LEU A 93 -8.81 12.95 8.76
C LEU A 93 -7.64 12.28 8.02
N ASP A 94 -6.44 12.87 8.02
CA ASP A 94 -5.26 12.28 7.38
C ASP A 94 -4.85 10.95 8.02
N LEU A 95 -5.01 10.84 9.35
CA LEU A 95 -4.82 9.58 10.09
C LEU A 95 -5.75 8.47 9.56
N VAL A 96 -7.02 8.82 9.32
CA VAL A 96 -8.00 7.88 8.77
C VAL A 96 -7.58 7.43 7.37
N PHE A 97 -7.17 8.36 6.50
CA PHE A 97 -6.75 8.03 5.14
C PHE A 97 -5.45 7.20 5.08
N ASN A 98 -4.54 7.41 6.02
CA ASN A 98 -3.36 6.57 6.17
C ASN A 98 -3.71 5.13 6.52
N ILE A 99 -4.62 4.94 7.49
CA ILE A 99 -5.13 3.60 7.83
C ILE A 99 -5.82 2.95 6.62
N TRP A 100 -6.67 3.71 5.90
CA TRP A 100 -7.37 3.20 4.72
C TRP A 100 -6.42 2.74 3.61
N GLY A 101 -5.37 3.51 3.30
CA GLY A 101 -4.40 3.13 2.27
C GLY A 101 -3.66 1.84 2.64
N VAL A 102 -3.30 1.67 3.91
CA VAL A 102 -2.69 0.42 4.41
C VAL A 102 -3.68 -0.75 4.34
N ILE A 103 -4.94 -0.59 4.73
CA ILE A 103 -5.96 -1.65 4.63
C ILE A 103 -6.15 -2.11 3.18
N VAL A 104 -6.22 -1.17 2.24
CA VAL A 104 -6.37 -1.50 0.81
C VAL A 104 -5.12 -2.22 0.29
N ALA A 105 -3.93 -1.82 0.71
CA ALA A 105 -2.68 -2.48 0.34
C ALA A 105 -2.64 -3.95 0.79
N ILE A 106 -3.00 -4.22 2.05
CA ILE A 106 -3.13 -5.58 2.59
C ILE A 106 -4.15 -6.38 1.78
N THR A 107 -5.31 -5.79 1.49
CA THR A 107 -6.38 -6.46 0.74
C THR A 107 -5.90 -6.88 -0.65
N MET A 108 -5.20 -5.99 -1.36
CA MET A 108 -4.63 -6.29 -2.69
C MET A 108 -3.60 -7.42 -2.64
N GLU A 109 -2.76 -7.43 -1.60
CA GLU A 109 -1.77 -8.48 -1.39
C GLU A 109 -2.41 -9.85 -1.12
N ILE A 110 -3.47 -9.89 -0.30
CA ILE A 110 -4.25 -11.10 -0.03
C ILE A 110 -4.90 -11.60 -1.34
N VAL A 111 -5.58 -10.71 -2.07
CA VAL A 111 -6.26 -11.06 -3.33
C VAL A 111 -5.27 -11.67 -4.33
N LEU A 112 -4.11 -11.06 -4.54
CA LEU A 112 -3.09 -11.60 -5.43
C LEU A 112 -2.52 -12.95 -4.96
N SER A 113 -2.36 -13.12 -3.65
CA SER A 113 -1.88 -14.39 -3.08
C SER A 113 -2.89 -15.51 -3.32
N VAL A 114 -4.18 -15.23 -3.16
CA VAL A 114 -5.27 -16.18 -3.44
C VAL A 114 -5.33 -16.50 -4.93
N VAL A 115 -5.33 -15.49 -5.81
CA VAL A 115 -5.34 -15.69 -7.27
C VAL A 115 -4.14 -16.50 -7.74
N GLY A 116 -2.93 -16.19 -7.23
CA GLY A 116 -1.72 -16.94 -7.52
C GLY A 116 -1.84 -18.41 -7.14
N THR A 117 -2.42 -18.70 -5.97
CA THR A 117 -2.62 -20.08 -5.49
C THR A 117 -3.59 -20.85 -6.39
N VAL A 118 -4.75 -20.26 -6.72
CA VAL A 118 -5.77 -20.88 -7.59
C VAL A 118 -5.22 -21.15 -8.99
N MET A 119 -4.40 -20.24 -9.54
CA MET A 119 -3.79 -20.42 -10.86
C MET A 119 -2.77 -21.56 -10.88
N GLN A 120 -1.96 -21.70 -9.82
CA GLN A 120 -1.00 -22.81 -9.70
C GLN A 120 -1.72 -24.17 -9.63
N GLU A 121 -2.80 -24.27 -8.86
CA GLU A 121 -3.61 -25.48 -8.76
C GLU A 121 -4.19 -25.91 -10.12
N LYS A 122 -4.76 -24.97 -10.88
CA LYS A 122 -5.27 -25.23 -12.23
C LYS A 122 -4.18 -25.70 -13.20
N VAL A 123 -2.99 -25.11 -13.14
CA VAL A 123 -1.86 -25.51 -14.00
C VAL A 123 -1.40 -26.92 -13.67
N ILE A 124 -1.30 -27.27 -12.38
CA ILE A 124 -0.91 -28.62 -11.93
C ILE A 124 -1.92 -29.66 -12.42
N HIS A 125 -3.22 -29.41 -12.25
CA HIS A 125 -4.26 -30.31 -12.75
C HIS A 125 -4.23 -30.47 -14.28
N SER A 126 -4.05 -29.38 -15.02
CA SER A 126 -3.94 -29.45 -16.49
C SER A 126 -2.70 -30.22 -16.98
N VAL A 127 -1.62 -30.26 -16.21
CA VAL A 127 -0.42 -31.05 -16.54
C VAL A 127 -0.62 -32.52 -16.16
N ALA A 128 -1.28 -32.79 -15.03
CA ALA A 128 -1.61 -34.15 -14.59
C ALA A 128 -2.56 -34.87 -15.55
N ASP A 129 -3.57 -34.19 -16.09
CA ASP A 129 -4.53 -34.78 -17.05
C ASP A 129 -3.92 -35.07 -18.44
N LYS A 130 -2.71 -34.57 -18.72
CA LYS A 130 -1.99 -34.79 -19.98
C LYS A 130 -1.00 -35.97 -19.93
N HIS A 131 -0.86 -36.64 -18.78
CA HIS A 131 0.03 -37.79 -18.57
C HIS A 131 -0.75 -39.02 -18.12
#